data_AF-A0A353FAX4-F1
#
_entry.id   AF-A0A353FAX4-F1
#
_cell.length_a   1.000
_cell.length_b   1.000
_cell.length_c   1.000
_cell.angle_alpha   90.00
_cell.angle_beta   90.00
_cell.angle_gamma   90.00
#
_symmetry.space_group_name_H-M   'P 1'
#
loop_
_entity.id
_entity.type
_entity.pdbx_description
1 polymer ?
#
loop_
_entity_poly.entity_id
_entity_poly.type
_entity_poly.pdbx_seq_one_letter_code
_entity_poly.pdbx_strand_id
1 'polypeptide(L)' 'SDGFGYDPVFQPEGYHQTFAQMSASEKNEISHRGKAVRQFIRFLRDQKS' A
#
# COMPACT_ATOMS: atom_id res chain seq x y z
N SER A 1 -3.17 -6.64 13.48
CA SER A 1 -2.26 -5.54 13.83
C SER A 1 -2.66 -4.36 12.96
N ASP A 2 -3.29 -3.37 13.57
CA ASP A 2 -4.08 -2.31 12.91
C ASP A 2 -3.20 -1.15 12.39
N GLY A 3 -2.13 -1.49 11.67
CA GLY A 3 -1.13 -0.55 11.16
C GLY A 3 0.15 -0.44 12.00
N PHE A 4 1.07 0.44 11.58
CA PHE A 4 2.36 0.75 12.20
C PHE A 4 2.76 2.21 11.87
N GLY A 5 3.66 2.80 12.66
CA GLY A 5 4.17 4.15 12.38
C GLY A 5 3.07 5.21 12.30
N TYR A 6 3.03 5.97 11.21
CA TYR A 6 2.08 7.07 11.00
C TYR A 6 0.70 6.65 10.49
N ASP A 7 0.43 5.35 10.36
CA ASP A 7 -0.85 4.86 9.86
C ASP A 7 -2.09 5.43 10.59
N PRO A 8 -2.09 5.68 11.92
CA PRO A 8 -3.25 6.24 12.60
C PRO A 8 -3.62 7.66 12.21
N VAL A 9 -2.69 8.42 11.62
CA VAL A 9 -2.88 9.83 11.24
C VAL A 9 -2.79 10.08 9.74
N PHE A 10 -2.34 9.08 8.97
CA PHE A 10 -2.24 9.19 7.53
C PHE A 10 -3.58 8.84 6.87
N GLN A 11 -4.25 9.84 6.32
CA GLN A 11 -5.43 9.68 5.48
C GLN A 11 -5.00 9.75 4.00
N PRO A 12 -5.14 8.66 3.22
CA PRO A 12 -4.85 8.69 1.80
C PRO A 12 -5.89 9.53 1.05
N GLU A 13 -5.45 10.15 -0.04
CA GLU A 13 -6.31 10.94 -0.92
C GLU A 13 -7.49 10.10 -1.45
N GLY A 14 -8.69 10.66 -1.40
CA GLY A 14 -9.92 10.00 -1.85
C GLY A 14 -10.56 9.03 -0.84
N TYR A 15 -10.01 8.88 0.36
CA TYR A 15 -10.57 8.04 1.43
C TYR A 15 -10.91 8.88 2.67
N HIS A 16 -11.89 8.43 3.44
CA HIS A 16 -12.24 9.03 4.74
C HIS A 16 -11.64 8.28 5.93
N GLN A 17 -10.94 7.18 5.68
CA GLN A 17 -10.30 6.34 6.68
C GLN A 17 -8.80 6.61 6.71
N THR A 18 -8.17 6.52 7.88
CA THR A 18 -6.71 6.48 7.98
C THR A 18 -6.20 5.09 7.62
N PHE A 19 -4.91 4.96 7.30
CA PHE A 19 -4.31 3.64 7.03
C PHE A 19 -4.44 2.65 8.17
N ALA A 20 -4.54 3.09 9.43
CA ALA A 20 -4.77 2.22 10.57
C ALA A 20 -6.20 1.64 10.60
N GLN A 21 -7.16 2.34 10.00
CA GLN A 21 -8.56 1.93 9.92
C GLN A 21 -8.86 1.02 8.73
N MET A 22 -7.93 0.90 7.78
CA MET A 22 -8.07 0.03 6.61
C MET A 22 -7.63 -1.39 6.92
N SER A 23 -8.24 -2.38 6.27
CA SER A 23 -7.72 -3.74 6.28
C SER A 23 -6.35 -3.80 5.62
N ALA A 24 -5.55 -4.82 5.96
CA ALA A 24 -4.25 -5.03 5.33
C ALA A 24 -4.35 -5.17 3.80
N SER A 25 -5.45 -5.75 3.28
CA SER A 25 -5.67 -5.90 1.84
C SER A 25 -5.89 -4.54 1.17
N GLU A 26 -6.83 -3.74 1.68
CA GLU A 26 -7.13 -2.39 1.14
C GLU A 26 -5.88 -1.51 1.19
N LYS A 27 -5.16 -1.53 2.31
CA LYS A 27 -3.91 -0.79 2.44
C LYS A 27 -2.85 -1.25 1.44
N ASN A 28 -2.69 -2.56 1.22
CA ASN A 28 -1.72 -3.08 0.24
C ASN A 28 -2.10 -2.71 -1.20
N GLU A 29 -3.39 -2.55 -1.48
CA GLU A 29 -3.85 -2.11 -2.79
C GLU A 29 -3.42 -0.66 -3.09
N ILE A 30 -3.59 0.26 -2.13
CA ILE A 30 -3.39 1.70 -2.39
C ILE A 30 -2.09 2.31 -1.88
N SER A 31 -1.42 1.67 -0.90
CA SER A 31 -0.23 2.23 -0.25
C SER A 31 0.95 2.40 -1.21
N HIS A 32 1.82 3.36 -0.89
CA HIS A 32 3.07 3.59 -1.63
C HIS A 32 3.93 2.33 -1.75
N ARG A 33 4.00 1.54 -0.66
CA ARG A 33 4.71 0.27 -0.65
C ARG A 33 4.08 -0.74 -1.63
N GLY A 34 2.77 -0.91 -1.58
CA GLY A 34 2.06 -1.80 -2.50
C GLY A 34 2.30 -1.44 -3.96
N LYS A 35 2.20 -0.14 -4.29
CA LYS A 35 2.49 0.39 -5.64
C LYS A 35 3.92 0.09 -6.08
N ALA A 36 4.92 0.38 -5.23
CA ALA A 36 6.33 0.14 -5.53
C ALA A 36 6.64 -1.35 -5.74
N VAL A 37 6.09 -2.23 -4.89
CA VAL A 37 6.29 -3.69 -5.01
C VAL A 37 5.68 -4.21 -6.32
N ARG A 38 4.50 -3.73 -6.73
CA ARG A 38 3.90 -4.12 -8.02
C ARG A 38 4.76 -3.69 -9.21
N GLN A 39 5.30 -2.47 -9.17
CA GLN A 39 6.23 -1.99 -10.20
C GLN A 39 7.50 -2.85 -10.23
N PHE A 40 8.04 -3.20 -9.07
CA PHE A 40 9.22 -4.06 -8.97
C PHE A 40 8.96 -5.48 -9.51
N ILE A 41 7.81 -6.08 -9.18
CA ILE A 41 7.42 -7.39 -9.73
C ILE A 41 7.31 -7.33 -11.26
N ARG A 42 6.72 -6.26 -11.80
CA ARG A 42 6.65 -6.06 -13.26
C ARG A 42 8.04 -6.01 -13.88
N PHE A 43 8.93 -5.20 -13.33
CA PHE A 43 10.32 -5.12 -13.78
C PHE A 43 11.01 -6.50 -13.78
N LEU A 44 10.88 -7.28 -12.70
CA LEU A 44 11.49 -8.61 -12.61
C LEU A 44 10.90 -9.62 -13.62
N ARG A 45 9.62 -9.50 -13.97
CA ARG A 45 8.99 -10.34 -15.00
C ARG A 45 9.51 -9.97 -16.39
N ASP A 46 9.64 -8.68 -16.66
CA ASP A 46 10.12 -8.17 -17.94
C ASP A 46 11.62 -8.53 -18.16
N GLN A 47 12.43 -8.63 -17.10
CA GLN A 47 13.84 -9.08 -17.18
C GLN A 47 14.02 -10.60 -17.39
N LYS A 48 12.99 -11.41 -17.18
CA LYS A 48 13.05 -12.88 -17.36
C LYS A 48 12.56 -13.33 -18.74
N SER A 49 12.27 -12.40 -19.65
CA SER A 49 11.80 -12.66 -21.01
C SER A 49 12.91 -12.50 -22.03
#